data_AF-A0A5N5EWV2-F1
#
_entry.id   AF-A0A5N5EWV2-F1
#
_cell.length_a   1.000
_cell.length_b   1.000
_cell.length_c   1.000
_cell.angle_alpha   90.00
_cell.angle_beta   90.00
_cell.angle_gamma   90.00
#
_symmetry.space_group_name_H-M   'P 1'
#
loop_
_entity.id
_entity.type
_entity.pdbx_description
1 polymer ?
#
loop_
_entity_poly.entity_id
_entity_poly.type
_entity_poly.pdbx_seq_one_letter_code
_entity_poly.pdbx_strand_id
1 'polypeptide(L)'
;MTDELRNFWNIASQKSRKPGNMDKSRTGLGHSYSRGKVKFNVDRFDNMVIQVISTLDTLDKDINSFSMRFILSMTLHAKVAESVEEKSTLGEDKLAELTDIVGDEDKAKEIIEAAKASMGG
;
A
#
# COMPACT_ATOMS: atom_id res chain seq x y z
N MET A 1 -2.66 -18.82 58.29
CA MET A 1 -3.41 -19.24 57.09
C MET A 1 -3.27 -18.25 55.93
N THR A 2 -3.58 -16.96 56.13
CA THR A 2 -3.50 -15.92 55.08
C THR A 2 -2.06 -15.62 54.62
N ASP A 3 -1.09 -15.61 55.53
CA ASP A 3 0.30 -15.29 55.20
C ASP A 3 1.03 -16.44 54.50
N GLU A 4 0.69 -17.69 54.83
CA GLU A 4 1.25 -18.87 54.16
C GLU A 4 0.73 -19.00 52.73
N LEU A 5 -0.53 -18.68 52.47
CA LEU A 5 -1.10 -18.64 51.12
C LEU A 5 -0.47 -17.53 50.27
N ARG A 6 -0.18 -16.37 50.88
CA ARG A 6 0.59 -15.30 50.22
C ARG A 6 2.01 -15.74 49.88
N ASN A 7 2.69 -16.42 50.81
CA ASN A 7 4.05 -16.88 50.61
C ASN A 7 4.13 -17.98 49.54
N PHE A 8 3.16 -18.90 49.56
CA PHE A 8 3.01 -19.93 48.53
C PHE A 8 2.77 -19.33 47.13
N TRP A 9 1.90 -18.32 47.03
CA TRP A 9 1.64 -17.63 45.76
C TRP A 9 2.89 -16.89 45.22
N ASN A 10 3.67 -16.26 46.11
CA ASN A 10 4.92 -15.60 45.72
C ASN A 10 5.95 -16.58 45.15
N ILE A 11 6.10 -17.76 45.78
CA ILE A 11 7.01 -18.81 45.34
C ILE A 11 6.54 -19.43 44.01
N ALA A 12 5.24 -19.72 43.87
CA ALA A 12 4.66 -20.25 42.64
C ALA A 12 4.75 -19.25 41.48
N SER A 13 4.58 -17.95 41.75
CA SER A 13 4.70 -16.88 40.76
C SER A 13 6.13 -16.71 40.24
N GLN A 14 7.16 -17.00 41.05
CA GLN A 14 8.55 -16.95 40.61
C GLN A 14 8.91 -18.13 39.70
N LYS A 15 8.33 -19.31 39.94
CA LYS A 15 8.70 -20.57 39.25
C LYS A 15 8.17 -20.69 37.81
N SER A 16 7.16 -19.90 37.42
CA SER A 16 6.53 -19.94 36.08
C SER A 16 6.78 -18.66 35.24
N ARG A 17 7.81 -17.89 35.58
CA ARG A 17 8.05 -16.57 34.98
C ARG A 17 8.87 -16.69 33.69
N LYS A 18 8.22 -16.66 32.52
CA LYS A 18 8.91 -16.22 31.28
C LYS A 18 9.07 -14.70 31.34
N PRO A 19 10.30 -14.15 31.35
CA PRO A 19 10.51 -12.71 31.44
C PRO A 19 10.04 -12.04 30.14
N GLY A 20 9.13 -11.07 30.24
CA GLY A 20 8.80 -10.16 29.13
C GLY A 20 7.34 -10.09 28.67
N ASN A 21 6.40 -10.90 29.20
CA ASN A 21 5.03 -10.91 28.69
C ASN A 21 3.93 -10.77 29.76
N MET A 22 4.29 -10.50 31.01
CA MET A 22 3.34 -10.54 32.13
C MET A 22 2.30 -9.42 32.05
N ASP A 23 2.70 -8.20 31.71
CA ASP A 23 1.78 -7.06 31.63
C ASP A 23 0.82 -7.17 30.43
N LYS A 24 1.30 -7.71 29.31
CA LYS A 24 0.48 -8.03 28.12
C LYS A 24 -0.52 -9.13 28.43
N SER A 25 -0.10 -10.20 29.11
CA SER A 25 -1.00 -11.27 29.55
C SER A 25 -2.04 -10.78 30.55
N ARG A 26 -1.66 -9.94 31.51
CA ARG A 26 -2.60 -9.32 32.47
C ARG A 26 -3.63 -8.44 31.78
N THR A 27 -3.19 -7.62 30.83
CA THR A 27 -4.07 -6.74 30.05
C THR A 27 -5.01 -7.54 29.13
N GLY A 28 -4.50 -8.58 28.46
CA GLY A 28 -5.29 -9.47 27.62
C GLY A 28 -6.35 -10.27 28.39
N LEU A 29 -6.02 -10.71 29.61
CA LEU A 29 -6.96 -11.37 30.52
C LEU A 29 -8.02 -10.39 31.04
N GLY A 30 -7.62 -9.18 31.45
CA GLY A 30 -8.56 -8.13 31.87
C GLY A 30 -9.53 -7.72 30.76
N HIS A 31 -9.03 -7.57 29.53
CA HIS A 31 -9.85 -7.28 28.35
C HIS A 31 -10.80 -8.43 28.02
N SER A 32 -10.33 -9.68 28.04
CA SER A 32 -11.15 -10.85 27.75
C SER A 32 -12.24 -11.07 28.81
N TYR A 33 -11.91 -10.88 30.09
CA TYR A 33 -12.86 -10.98 31.19
C TYR A 33 -13.93 -9.88 31.12
N SER A 34 -13.53 -8.62 30.88
CA SER A 34 -14.47 -7.50 30.73
C SER A 34 -15.41 -7.70 29.52
N ARG A 35 -14.87 -8.10 28.36
CA ARG A 35 -15.64 -8.36 27.14
C ARG A 35 -16.61 -9.54 27.27
N GLY A 36 -16.25 -10.58 28.02
CA GLY A 36 -17.13 -11.73 28.26
C GLY A 36 -18.29 -11.44 29.22
N LYS A 37 -18.13 -10.43 30.10
CA LYS A 37 -19.12 -10.09 31.13
C LYS A 37 -20.09 -8.98 30.71
N VAL A 38 -19.66 -8.06 29.85
CA VAL A 38 -20.49 -6.93 29.36
C VAL A 38 -21.04 -7.28 27.98
N LYS A 39 -22.37 -7.46 27.89
CA LYS A 39 -23.09 -7.74 26.64
C LYS A 39 -22.72 -6.72 25.56
N PHE A 40 -22.51 -7.21 24.33
CA PHE A 40 -22.24 -6.50 23.07
C PHE A 40 -22.26 -4.96 23.15
N ASN A 41 -21.08 -4.35 22.97
CA ASN A 41 -20.97 -2.90 22.79
C ASN A 41 -21.48 -2.51 21.39
N VAL A 42 -22.63 -1.84 21.31
CA VAL A 42 -23.22 -1.33 20.06
C VAL A 42 -22.31 -0.30 19.40
N ASP A 43 -21.60 0.53 20.20
CA ASP A 43 -20.66 1.54 19.70
C ASP A 43 -19.45 0.94 18.97
N ARG A 44 -19.19 -0.37 19.12
CA ARG A 44 -18.11 -1.06 18.41
C ARG A 44 -18.44 -1.26 16.93
N PHE A 45 -19.72 -1.33 16.57
CA PHE A 45 -20.15 -1.47 15.18
C PHE A 45 -19.98 -0.15 14.42
N ASP A 46 -20.32 0.98 15.05
CA ASP A 46 -20.22 2.31 14.43
C ASP A 46 -18.78 2.67 14.04
N ASN A 47 -17.79 2.27 14.86
CA ASN A 47 -16.38 2.42 14.50
C ASN A 47 -16.01 1.66 13.22
N MET A 48 -16.57 0.46 13.02
CA MET A 48 -16.33 -0.32 11.80
C MET A 48 -17.05 0.29 10.61
N VAL A 49 -18.28 0.80 10.78
CA VAL A 49 -19.03 1.49 9.73
C VAL A 49 -18.28 2.74 9.27
N ILE A 50 -17.81 3.58 10.20
CA ILE A 50 -17.02 4.78 9.89
C ILE A 50 -15.71 4.40 9.17
N GLN A 51 -15.01 3.36 9.63
CA GLN A 51 -13.78 2.89 9.00
C GLN A 51 -14.02 2.40 7.56
N VAL A 52 -15.09 1.64 7.32
CA VAL A 52 -15.43 1.15 5.98
C VAL A 52 -15.79 2.30 5.04
N ILE A 53 -16.56 3.30 5.50
CA ILE A 53 -16.90 4.49 4.69
C ILE A 53 -15.64 5.27 4.31
N SER A 54 -14.75 5.51 5.27
CA SER A 54 -13.47 6.20 5.01
C SER A 54 -12.58 5.42 4.04
N THR A 55 -12.57 4.09 4.12
CA THR A 55 -11.82 3.24 3.21
C THR A 55 -12.42 3.27 1.79
N LEU A 56 -13.75 3.34 1.68
CA LEU A 56 -14.45 3.43 0.40
C LEU A 56 -14.14 4.73 -0.35
N ASP A 57 -14.14 5.87 0.35
CA ASP A 57 -13.79 7.18 -0.25
C ASP A 57 -12.34 7.24 -0.72
N THR A 58 -11.43 6.59 0.02
CA THR A 58 -10.03 6.48 -0.40
C THR A 58 -9.91 5.64 -1.66
N LEU A 59 -10.62 4.52 -1.73
CA LEU A 59 -10.61 3.63 -2.89
C LEU A 59 -11.12 4.32 -4.17
N ASP A 60 -12.18 5.12 -4.08
CA ASP A 60 -12.74 5.83 -5.24
C ASP A 60 -11.72 6.84 -5.83
N LYS A 61 -11.08 7.62 -4.96
CA LYS A 61 -10.03 8.56 -5.35
C LYS A 61 -8.84 7.86 -6.00
N ASP A 62 -8.43 6.73 -5.43
CA ASP A 62 -7.31 5.93 -5.94
C ASP A 62 -7.64 5.31 -7.30
N ILE A 63 -8.85 4.76 -7.49
CA ILE A 63 -9.30 4.22 -8.78
C ILE A 63 -9.33 5.30 -9.85
N ASN A 64 -9.85 6.49 -9.54
CA ASN A 64 -9.90 7.59 -10.48
C ASN A 64 -8.49 8.09 -10.88
N SER A 65 -7.60 8.24 -9.91
CA SER A 65 -6.19 8.59 -10.14
C SER A 65 -5.49 7.53 -11.00
N PHE A 66 -5.74 6.24 -10.74
CA PHE A 66 -5.18 5.15 -11.52
C PHE A 66 -5.73 5.13 -12.95
N SER A 67 -7.04 5.31 -13.12
CA SER A 67 -7.70 5.32 -14.43
C SER A 67 -7.17 6.45 -15.32
N MET A 68 -7.07 7.67 -14.79
CA MET A 68 -6.50 8.81 -15.54
C MET A 68 -5.05 8.56 -15.92
N ARG A 69 -4.23 8.00 -15.02
CA ARG A 69 -2.82 7.67 -15.31
C ARG A 69 -2.68 6.56 -16.36
N PHE A 70 -3.54 5.56 -16.30
CA PHE A 70 -3.54 4.45 -17.26
C PHE A 70 -3.93 4.94 -18.66
N ILE A 71 -4.97 5.78 -18.76
CA ILE A 71 -5.40 6.38 -20.03
C ILE A 71 -4.32 7.33 -20.56
N LEU A 72 -3.71 8.17 -19.71
CA LEU A 72 -2.60 9.03 -20.11
C LEU A 72 -1.41 8.19 -20.62
N SER A 73 -1.05 7.13 -19.92
CA SER A 73 0.01 6.22 -20.36
C SER A 73 -0.31 5.58 -21.71
N MET A 74 -1.51 5.00 -21.87
CA MET A 74 -1.90 4.38 -23.15
C MET A 74 -1.96 5.39 -24.29
N THR A 75 -2.48 6.59 -24.06
CA THR A 75 -2.56 7.63 -25.10
C THR A 75 -1.19 8.19 -25.46
N LEU A 76 -0.27 8.32 -24.50
CA LEU A 76 1.12 8.67 -24.78
C LEU A 76 1.81 7.56 -25.59
N HIS A 77 1.64 6.29 -25.23
CA HIS A 77 2.18 5.18 -26.01
C HIS A 77 1.58 5.11 -27.42
N ALA A 78 0.28 5.38 -27.58
CA ALA A 78 -0.36 5.43 -28.90
C ALA A 78 0.15 6.59 -29.76
N LYS A 79 0.30 7.79 -29.18
CA LYS A 79 0.87 8.96 -29.88
C LYS A 79 2.33 8.75 -30.26
N VAL A 80 3.11 8.15 -29.36
CA VAL A 80 4.51 7.79 -29.66
C VAL A 80 4.54 6.73 -30.76
N ALA A 81 3.70 5.69 -30.71
CA ALA A 81 3.62 4.67 -31.77
C ALA A 81 3.20 5.24 -33.13
N GLU A 82 2.27 6.19 -33.16
CA GLU A 82 1.86 6.91 -34.38
C GLU A 82 3.00 7.77 -34.95
N SER A 83 3.74 8.50 -34.10
CA SER A 83 4.91 9.27 -34.55
C SER A 83 6.06 8.39 -35.08
N VAL A 84 6.12 7.13 -34.62
CA VAL A 84 7.19 6.15 -34.88
C VAL A 84 6.86 5.24 -36.08
N GLU A 85 5.80 5.51 -36.85
CA GLU A 85 5.28 4.75 -38.01
C GLU A 85 6.30 3.95 -38.85
N GLU A 86 7.55 4.42 -39.04
CA GLU A 86 8.60 3.65 -39.71
C GLU A 86 10.00 3.90 -39.11
N LYS A 87 10.73 2.81 -38.81
CA LYS A 87 12.09 2.83 -38.20
C LYS A 87 13.13 3.60 -39.04
N SER A 88 12.89 3.73 -40.33
CA SER A 88 13.68 4.45 -41.34
C SER A 88 13.60 5.98 -41.24
N THR A 89 12.59 6.54 -40.56
CA THR A 89 12.38 7.99 -40.44
C THR A 89 12.77 8.58 -39.09
N LEU A 90 13.38 7.78 -38.20
CA LEU A 90 13.90 8.25 -36.91
C LEU A 90 15.26 8.94 -37.07
N GLY A 91 15.24 10.16 -37.62
CA GLY A 91 16.36 11.11 -37.64
C GLY A 91 16.22 12.19 -36.57
N GLU A 92 17.21 13.09 -36.47
CA GLU A 92 17.19 14.27 -35.57
C GLU A 92 15.98 15.19 -35.83
N ASP A 93 15.38 15.10 -37.03
CA ASP A 93 14.22 15.88 -37.45
C ASP A 93 12.93 15.57 -36.67
N LYS A 94 12.75 14.35 -36.15
CA LYS A 94 11.58 13.95 -35.32
C LYS A 94 11.83 14.09 -33.82
N LEU A 95 13.04 14.48 -33.41
CA LEU A 95 13.42 14.60 -32.00
C LEU A 95 12.66 15.75 -31.32
N ALA A 96 12.39 16.84 -32.04
CA ALA A 96 11.57 17.95 -31.56
C ALA A 96 10.09 17.53 -31.35
N GLU A 97 9.52 16.75 -32.27
CA GLU A 97 8.12 16.28 -32.19
C GLU A 97 7.92 15.24 -31.08
N LEU A 98 8.89 14.32 -30.91
CA LEU A 98 8.91 13.36 -29.80
C LEU A 98 9.12 14.05 -28.45
N THR A 99 9.94 15.10 -28.40
CA THR A 99 10.13 15.90 -27.18
C THR A 99 8.87 16.68 -26.80
N ASP A 100 8.13 17.22 -27.77
CA ASP A 100 6.85 17.89 -27.54
C ASP A 100 5.75 16.92 -27.07
N ILE A 101 5.76 15.66 -27.54
CA ILE A 101 4.78 14.64 -27.14
C ILE A 101 5.10 14.05 -25.77
N VAL A 102 6.37 13.75 -25.50
CA VAL A 102 6.82 13.09 -24.26
C VAL A 102 7.09 14.11 -23.14
N GLY A 103 7.32 15.38 -23.49
CA GLY A 103 7.58 16.48 -22.58
C GLY A 103 8.93 16.40 -21.85
N ASP A 104 9.82 15.50 -22.30
CA ASP A 104 11.09 15.17 -21.64
C ASP A 104 12.13 14.77 -22.70
N GLU A 105 13.15 15.62 -22.89
CA GLU A 105 14.22 15.42 -23.88
C GLU A 105 15.03 14.13 -23.62
N ASP A 106 15.22 13.77 -22.36
CA ASP A 106 16.04 12.61 -22.01
C ASP A 106 15.33 11.31 -22.37
N LYS A 107 14.01 11.24 -22.15
CA LYS A 107 13.20 10.10 -22.59
C LYS A 107 13.06 10.03 -24.11
N ALA A 108 12.97 11.16 -24.79
CA ALA A 108 12.96 11.18 -26.26
C ALA A 108 14.26 10.61 -26.84
N LYS A 109 15.42 10.94 -26.26
CA LYS A 109 16.72 10.37 -26.64
C LYS A 109 16.81 8.87 -26.33
N GLU A 110 16.32 8.43 -25.17
CA GLU A 110 16.26 7.00 -24.82
C GLU A 110 15.38 6.19 -25.78
N ILE A 111 14.23 6.74 -26.23
CA ILE A 111 13.36 6.10 -27.21
C ILE A 111 14.07 5.93 -28.57
N ILE A 112 14.83 6.95 -29.01
CA ILE A 112 15.58 6.91 -30.27
C ILE A 112 16.74 5.90 -30.19
N GLU A 113 17.47 5.88 -29.09
CA GLU A 113 18.55 4.91 -28.87
C GLU A 113 18.00 3.49 -28.72
N ALA A 114 16.87 3.29 -28.04
CA ALA A 114 16.17 2.00 -27.97
C ALA A 114 15.65 1.55 -29.35
N ALA A 115 15.17 2.48 -30.18
CA ALA A 115 14.73 2.18 -31.55
C ALA A 115 15.90 1.76 -32.46
N LYS A 116 17.07 2.41 -32.33
CA LYS A 116 18.31 2.03 -33.03
C LYS A 116 18.89 0.70 -32.52
N ALA A 117 18.83 0.45 -31.22
CA ALA A 117 19.33 -0.78 -30.58
C ALA A 117 18.39 -1.98 -30.73
N SER A 118 17.10 -1.74 -31.00
CA SER A 118 16.11 -2.81 -31.21
C SER A 118 16.46 -3.61 -32.47
N MET A 119 16.85 -4.88 -32.29
CA MET A 119 17.12 -5.84 -33.37
C MET A 119 15.86 -6.63 -33.79
N GLY A 120 14.67 -6.06 -33.62
CA GLY A 120 13.44 -6.60 -34.22
C GLY A 120 13.38 -6.20 -35.69
N GLY A 121 13.33 -7.20 -36.56
CA GLY A 121 13.19 -7.06 -38.02
C GLY A 121 11.81 -6.59 -38.46
#